data_AF-A0A1G9YS73-F1
#
_entry.id   AF-A0A1G9YS73-F1
#
_cell.length_a   1.000
_cell.length_b   1.000
_cell.length_c   1.000
_cell.angle_alpha   90.00
_cell.angle_beta   90.00
_cell.angle_gamma   90.00
#
_symmetry.space_group_name_H-M   'P 1'
#
loop_
_entity.id
_entity.type
_entity.pdbx_description
1 polymer ?
#
loop_
_entity_poly.entity_id
_entity_poly.type
_entity_poly.pdbx_seq_one_letter_code
_entity_poly.pdbx_strand_id
1 'polypeptide(L)' 'MSFRYSHTLPISGANKLPRFKQWAAENIPGIALSLPPQVPVKSTALTVRLKSVEDRAMLVAKLEGVDLDRKTR' A
#
# COMPACT_ATOMS: atom_id res chain seq x y z
N MET A 1 -8.51 2.37 -17.81
CA MET A 1 -7.17 2.07 -17.23
C MET A 1 -7.29 0.80 -16.40
N SER A 2 -6.51 -0.25 -16.69
CA SER A 2 -6.63 -1.54 -16.02
C SER A 2 -5.46 -1.76 -15.07
N PHE A 3 -5.74 -1.94 -13.78
CA PHE A 3 -4.74 -2.32 -12.79
C PHE A 3 -4.66 -3.85 -12.75
N ARG A 4 -3.71 -4.44 -13.49
CA ARG A 4 -3.57 -5.90 -13.63
C ARG A 4 -2.72 -6.54 -12.54
N TYR A 5 -1.91 -5.74 -11.87
CA TYR A 5 -0.98 -6.23 -10.85
C TYR A 5 -1.54 -5.94 -9.47
N SER A 6 -1.37 -6.88 -8.55
CA SER A 6 -1.69 -6.69 -7.14
C SER A 6 -0.47 -7.02 -6.29
N HIS A 7 -0.34 -6.28 -5.19
CA HIS A 7 0.63 -6.55 -4.16
C HIS A 7 -0.06 -6.47 -2.81
N THR A 8 0.08 -7.53 -2.02
CA THR A 8 -0.48 -7.60 -0.67
C THR A 8 0.66 -7.39 0.30
N LEU A 9 0.58 -6.32 1.09
CA LEU A 9 1.56 -6.02 2.12
C LEU A 9 0.95 -6.23 3.52
N PRO A 10 1.77 -6.65 4.50
CA PRO A 10 1.35 -6.69 5.89
C PRO A 10 1.20 -5.26 6.41
N ILE A 11 0.03 -4.93 6.94
CA ILE A 11 -0.25 -3.67 7.62
C ILE A 11 -1.38 -3.89 8.60
N SER A 12 -1.17 -3.53 9.86
CA SER A 12 -2.20 -3.61 10.89
C SER A 12 -2.58 -2.22 11.42
N GLY A 13 -3.61 -2.20 12.26
CA GLY A 13 -4.14 -0.99 12.88
C GLY A 13 -5.21 -0.27 12.08
N ALA A 14 -5.79 0.75 12.72
CA ALA A 14 -6.80 1.62 12.13
C ALA A 14 -6.19 2.56 11.07
N ASN A 15 -7.04 3.15 10.22
CA ASN A 15 -6.67 4.18 9.24
C ASN A 15 -5.55 3.77 8.25
N LYS A 16 -5.35 2.47 8.01
CA LYS A 16 -4.34 1.96 7.07
C LYS A 16 -4.44 2.47 5.64
N LEU A 17 -5.65 2.73 5.14
CA LEU A 17 -5.86 3.31 3.80
C LEU A 17 -5.29 4.74 3.71
N PRO A 18 -5.71 5.70 4.57
CA PRO A 18 -5.08 7.02 4.65
C PRO A 18 -3.57 6.97 4.87
N ARG A 19 -3.10 6.10 5.78
CA ARG A 19 -1.67 5.97 6.09
C ARG A 19 -0.86 5.51 4.89
N PHE A 20 -1.32 4.49 4.19
CA PHE A 20 -0.67 4.02 2.97
C PHE A 20 -0.69 5.10 1.88
N LYS A 21 -1.81 5.83 1.72
CA LYS A 21 -1.87 6.95 0.77
C LYS A 21 -0.84 8.03 1.07
N GLN A 22 -0.70 8.42 2.33
CA GLN A 22 0.29 9.43 2.76
C GLN A 22 1.71 8.94 2.48
N TRP A 23 2.04 7.74 2.94
CA TRP A 23 3.35 7.12 2.67
C TRP A 23 3.65 7.04 1.16
N ALA A 24 2.66 6.65 0.36
CA ALA A 24 2.83 6.53 -1.09
C ALA A 24 3.06 7.89 -1.75
N ALA A 25 2.36 8.93 -1.31
CA ALA A 25 2.59 10.29 -1.79
C ALA A 25 4.01 10.80 -1.48
N GLU A 26 4.58 10.40 -0.33
CA GLU A 26 5.91 10.81 0.11
C GLU A 26 7.04 10.00 -0.55
N ASN A 27 6.86 8.68 -0.71
CA ASN A 27 7.93 7.77 -1.10
C ASN A 27 7.90 7.36 -2.58
N ILE A 28 6.71 7.35 -3.17
CA ILE A 28 6.48 6.96 -4.56
C ILE A 28 5.55 7.95 -5.29
N PRO A 29 5.91 9.26 -5.31
CA PRO A 29 5.11 10.25 -6.01
C PRO A 29 5.03 9.89 -7.51
N GLY A 30 3.81 9.89 -8.05
CA GLY A 30 3.57 9.63 -9.48
C GLY A 30 3.27 8.16 -9.85
N ILE A 31 3.38 7.21 -8.91
CA ILE A 31 2.95 5.83 -9.17
C ILE A 31 1.43 5.73 -9.18
N ALA A 32 0.89 5.17 -10.25
CA ALA A 32 -0.54 4.93 -10.36
C ALA A 32 -0.94 3.68 -9.57
N LEU A 33 -1.44 3.92 -8.36
CA LEU A 33 -1.95 2.89 -7.45
C LEU A 33 -3.47 2.96 -7.31
N SER A 34 -4.10 1.80 -7.18
CA SER A 34 -5.52 1.63 -6.92
C SER A 34 -5.69 0.89 -5.60
N LEU A 35 -6.36 1.55 -4.66
CA LEU A 35 -6.62 1.00 -3.34
C LEU A 35 -8.04 0.43 -3.27
N PRO A 36 -8.25 -0.62 -2.46
CA PRO A 36 -9.57 -1.14 -2.18
C PRO A 36 -10.42 -0.04 -1.51
N PRO A 37 -11.72 0.04 -1.85
CA PRO A 37 -12.60 1.08 -1.33
C PRO A 37 -12.79 0.98 0.19
N GLN A 38 -12.76 -0.24 0.72
CA GLN A 38 -12.87 -0.52 2.14
C GLN A 38 -11.95 -1.68 2.51
N VAL A 39 -11.30 -1.55 3.66
CA VAL A 39 -10.49 -2.63 4.24
C VAL A 39 -10.95 -2.82 5.68
N PRO A 40 -11.27 -4.06 6.11
CA PRO A 40 -11.67 -4.32 7.49
C PRO A 40 -10.61 -3.84 8.47
N VAL A 41 -11.02 -3.18 9.55
CA VAL A 41 -10.08 -2.66 10.58
C VAL A 41 -9.19 -3.78 11.13
N LYS A 42 -9.76 -4.97 11.34
CA LYS A 42 -9.05 -6.17 11.84
C LYS A 42 -8.13 -6.84 10.81
N SER A 43 -8.19 -6.48 9.53
CA SER A 43 -7.30 -7.09 8.53
C SER A 43 -5.85 -6.71 8.82
N THR A 44 -4.95 -7.69 8.79
CA THR A 44 -3.51 -7.51 8.94
C THR A 44 -2.80 -7.36 7.59
N ALA A 45 -3.57 -7.27 6.51
CA ALA A 45 -3.08 -7.12 5.15
C ALA A 45 -3.84 -6.04 4.38
N LEU A 46 -3.12 -5.37 3.47
CA LEU A 46 -3.66 -4.43 2.50
C LEU A 46 -3.21 -4.88 1.11
N THR A 47 -4.19 -5.13 0.23
CA THR A 47 -3.92 -5.39 -1.19
C THR A 47 -3.98 -4.07 -1.95
N VAL A 48 -2.92 -3.75 -2.66
CA VAL A 48 -2.80 -2.57 -3.52
C VAL A 48 -2.72 -3.05 -4.97
N ARG A 49 -3.45 -2.39 -5.87
CA ARG A 49 -3.42 -2.68 -7.30
C ARG A 49 -2.57 -1.66 -8.04
N LEU A 50 -1.82 -2.12 -9.03
CA LEU A 50 -0.82 -1.34 -9.77
C LEU A 50 -1.00 -1.55 -11.29
N LYS A 51 -0.54 -0.57 -12.08
CA LYS A 51 -0.71 -0.60 -13.54
C LYS A 51 0.36 -1.46 -14.22
N SER A 52 1.61 -1.35 -13.79
CA SER A 52 2.74 -2.08 -14.38
C SER A 52 3.43 -2.98 -13.35
N VAL A 53 4.27 -3.89 -13.88
CA VAL A 53 5.18 -4.70 -13.06
C VAL A 53 6.31 -3.85 -12.47
N GLU A 54 6.71 -2.78 -13.15
CA GLU A 54 7.73 -1.82 -12.70
C GLU A 54 7.24 -1.05 -11.47
N ASP A 55 5.98 -0.58 -11.50
CA ASP A 55 5.33 0.06 -10.35
C ASP A 55 5.34 -0.88 -9.13
N ARG A 56 5.13 -2.19 -9.38
CA ARG A 56 5.17 -3.22 -8.34
C ARG A 56 6.57 -3.43 -7.79
N ALA A 57 7.57 -3.49 -8.66
CA ALA A 57 8.96 -3.63 -8.23
C ALA A 57 9.40 -2.43 -7.38
N MET A 58 9.07 -1.20 -7.81
CA MET A 58 9.33 0.01 -7.03
C MET A 58 8.61 0.00 -5.68
N LEU A 59 7.33 -0.38 -5.67
CA LEU A 59 6.57 -0.48 -4.43
C LEU A 59 7.23 -1.46 -3.45
N VAL A 60 7.55 -2.67 -3.92
CA VAL A 60 8.18 -3.71 -3.10
C VAL A 60 9.53 -3.22 -2.56
N ALA A 61 10.40 -2.71 -3.43
CA ALA A 61 11.72 -2.22 -3.03
C ALA A 61 11.64 -1.06 -2.02
N LYS A 62 10.62 -0.20 -2.13
CA LYS A 62 10.39 0.89 -1.16
C LYS A 62 9.75 0.41 0.15
N LEU A 63 8.98 -0.67 0.12
CA LEU A 63 8.40 -1.28 1.31
C LEU A 63 9.41 -2.12 2.09
N GLU A 64 10.50 -2.57 1.46
CA GLU A 64 11.58 -3.27 2.16
C GLU A 64 12.15 -2.38 3.28
N GLY A 65 11.97 -2.82 4.52
CA GLY A 65 12.41 -2.09 5.72
C GLY A 65 11.45 -1.01 6.22
N VAL A 66 10.30 -0.79 5.56
CA VAL A 66 9.28 0.16 6.05
C VAL A 66 8.29 -0.56 6.96
N ASP A 67 8.31 -0.19 8.24
CA ASP A 67 7.29 -0.60 9.17
C ASP A 67 6.06 0.33 9.06
N LEU A 68 5.05 -0.14 8.32
CA LEU A 68 3.72 0.48 8.29
C LEU A 68 2.86 0.05 9.50
N ASP A 69 3.43 -0.66 10.47
CA ASP A 69 2.78 -1.14 11.68
C ASP A 69 3.01 -0.20 12.87
N ARG A 70 2.81 1.12 12.70
CA ARG A 70 2.69 1.99 13.88
C ARG A 70 1.53 1.52 14.74
N LYS A 71 1.85 0.71 15.76
CA LYS A 71 1.05 0.52 16.96
C LYS A 71 0.88 1.90 17.58
N THR A 72 -0.31 2.49 17.42
CA THR A 72 -0.72 3.59 18.27
C THR A 72 -0.58 3.08 19.70
N ARG A 73 0.40 3.62 20.42
CA ARG A 73 0.66 3.30 21.83
C ARG A 73 -0.52 3.76 22.68
#